data_AF-A0AAV5V6E9-F1
#
_entry.id   AF-A0AAV5V6E9-F1
#
_cell.length_a   1.000
_cell.length_b   1.000
_cell.length_c   1.000
_cell.angle_alpha   90.00
_cell.angle_beta   90.00
_cell.angle_gamma   90.00
#
_symmetry.space_group_name_H-M   'P 1'
#
loop_
_entity.id
_entity.type
_entity.pdbx_description
1 polymer ?
#
loop_
_entity_poly.entity_id
_entity_poly.type
_entity_poly.pdbx_seq_one_letter_code
_entity_poly.pdbx_strand_id
1 'polypeptide(L)'
;SMEMHRDYIRNFGYLATYKNILDLAKSPFRMLIYHGDTDLVISAMTNAYCTNKIAEENRMKDLEVNPSWHFFGDFAGALTSYKSWSKNITMDFLTVR
;
A
#
# COMPACT_ATOMS: atom_id res chain seq x y z
N SER A 1 3.20 7.17 -21.53
CA SER A 1 2.10 6.24 -21.86
C SER A 1 1.88 5.31 -20.67
N MET A 2 0.67 4.77 -20.47
CA MET A 2 0.38 3.77 -19.41
C MET A 2 1.22 2.48 -19.52
N GLU A 3 1.89 2.29 -20.66
CA GLU A 3 2.79 1.18 -20.96
C GLU A 3 4.12 1.32 -20.21
N MET A 4 4.73 2.51 -20.25
CA MET A 4 5.95 2.83 -19.49
C MET A 4 5.73 2.67 -17.98
N HIS A 5 4.50 2.92 -17.52
CA HIS A 5 4.12 2.79 -16.12
C HIS A 5 3.96 1.33 -15.67
N ARG A 6 3.37 0.50 -16.54
CA ARG A 6 3.27 -0.95 -16.31
C ARG A 6 4.65 -1.61 -16.29
N ASP A 7 5.54 -1.17 -17.18
CA ASP A 7 6.91 -1.67 -17.24
C ASP A 7 7.73 -1.22 -16.03
N TYR A 8 7.55 0.00 -15.53
CA TYR A 8 8.21 0.47 -14.31
C TYR A 8 7.85 -0.40 -13.08
N ILE A 9 6.57 -0.73 -12.93
CA ILE A 9 6.05 -1.57 -11.83
C ILE A 9 6.52 -3.03 -11.97
N ARG A 10 6.65 -3.54 -13.20
CA ARG A 10 7.16 -4.90 -13.46
C ARG A 10 8.67 -5.02 -13.33
N ASN A 11 9.43 -4.00 -13.72
CA ASN A 11 10.88 -4.10 -13.89
C ASN A 11 11.71 -3.81 -12.65
N PHE A 12 11.14 -3.12 -11.64
CA PHE A 12 11.77 -3.05 -10.33
C PHE A 12 11.25 -4.20 -9.47
N GLY A 13 12.16 -4.95 -8.83
CA GLY A 13 11.87 -6.07 -7.93
C GLY A 13 11.06 -5.73 -6.68
N TYR A 14 10.30 -4.64 -6.69
CA TYR A 14 9.45 -4.10 -5.64
C TYR A 14 8.48 -5.16 -5.12
N LEU A 15 7.68 -5.79 -5.99
CA LEU A 15 6.74 -6.83 -5.56
C LEU A 15 7.45 -7.99 -4.85
N ALA A 16 8.60 -8.44 -5.39
CA ALA A 16 9.40 -9.50 -4.79
C ALA A 16 9.99 -9.08 -3.42
N THR A 17 10.46 -7.84 -3.28
CA THR A 17 10.98 -7.32 -2.01
C THR A 17 9.89 -7.25 -0.95
N TYR A 18 8.70 -6.73 -1.27
CA TYR A 18 7.60 -6.65 -0.32
C TYR A 18 7.08 -8.03 0.06
N LYS A 19 7.00 -8.94 -0.90
CA LYS A 19 6.71 -10.35 -0.63
C LYS A 19 7.72 -10.94 0.36
N ASN A 20 9.02 -10.74 0.14
CA ASN A 20 10.07 -11.23 1.04
C ASN A 20 9.94 -10.63 2.45
N ILE A 21 9.67 -9.33 2.56
CA ILE A 21 9.40 -8.68 3.86
C ILE A 21 8.22 -9.35 4.56
N LEU A 22 7.10 -9.54 3.86
CA LEU A 22 5.88 -10.14 4.43
C LEU A 22 5.99 -11.65 4.71
N ASP A 23 6.93 -12.35 4.07
CA ASP A 23 7.25 -13.75 4.34
C ASP A 23 8.18 -13.92 5.55
N LEU A 24 9.11 -12.98 5.74
CA LEU A 24 10.08 -12.99 6.84
C LEU A 24 9.58 -12.27 8.11
N ALA A 25 8.53 -11.46 7.99
CA ALA A 25 7.94 -10.73 9.09
C ALA A 25 7.50 -11.66 10.23
N LYS A 26 7.95 -11.35 11.46
CA LYS A 26 7.48 -12.02 12.67
C LYS A 26 6.18 -11.35 13.16
N SER A 27 5.18 -12.16 13.48
CA SER A 27 3.87 -11.70 13.94
C SER A 27 3.88 -11.21 15.40
N PRO A 28 3.15 -10.13 15.74
CA PRO A 28 2.38 -9.25 14.84
C PRO A 28 3.29 -8.28 14.07
N PHE A 29 2.98 -8.04 12.79
CA PHE A 29 3.71 -7.06 11.97
C PHE A 29 2.74 -6.07 11.31
N ARG A 30 3.12 -4.79 11.26
CA ARG A 30 2.35 -3.73 10.60
C ARG A 30 3.24 -2.96 9.64
N MET A 31 2.76 -2.80 8.42
CA MET A 31 3.38 -1.99 7.38
C MET A 31 2.52 -0.75 7.10
N LEU A 32 3.15 0.40 6.93
CA LEU A 32 2.51 1.62 6.46
C LEU A 32 3.25 2.10 5.21
N ILE A 33 2.50 2.32 4.13
CA ILE A 33 2.95 2.97 2.91
C ILE A 33 2.21 4.31 2.84
N TYR A 34 2.93 5.41 2.76
CA TYR A 34 2.34 6.74 2.66
C TYR A 34 2.84 7.47 1.42
N HIS A 35 2.03 8.39 0.91
CA HIS A 35 2.37 9.16 -0.28
C HIS A 35 1.80 10.58 -0.23
N GLY A 36 2.58 11.59 -0.61
CA GLY A 36 2.06 12.96 -0.77
C GLY A 36 1.05 13.04 -1.92
N ASP A 37 -0.15 13.57 -1.71
CA ASP A 37 -1.19 13.60 -2.77
C ASP A 37 -0.87 14.56 -3.93
N THR A 38 0.08 15.47 -3.73
CA THR A 38 0.54 16.47 -4.70
C THR A 38 1.91 16.15 -5.33
N ASP A 39 2.51 15.00 -5.03
CA ASP A 39 3.76 14.58 -5.69
C ASP A 39 3.50 14.30 -7.19
N LEU A 40 4.27 14.98 -8.04
CA LEU A 40 4.16 14.93 -9.50
C LEU A 40 5.17 13.98 -10.16
N VAL A 41 6.17 13.50 -9.42
CA VAL A 41 7.20 12.58 -9.95
C VAL A 41 6.66 11.16 -10.02
N ILE A 42 6.03 10.70 -8.94
CA ILE A 42 5.32 9.42 -8.86
C ILE A 42 3.92 9.69 -8.34
N SER A 43 2.90 9.20 -9.02
CA SER A 43 1.53 9.50 -8.63
C SER A 43 1.06 8.65 -7.44
N ALA A 44 0.18 9.20 -6.60
CA ALA A 44 -0.48 8.45 -5.54
C ALA A 44 -1.25 7.22 -6.10
N MET A 45 -1.81 7.34 -7.30
CA MET A 45 -2.52 6.25 -7.98
C MET A 45 -1.59 5.08 -8.31
N THR A 46 -0.35 5.35 -8.70
CA THR A 46 0.69 4.34 -8.93
C THR A 46 0.93 3.52 -7.67
N ASN A 47 1.15 4.21 -6.55
CA ASN A 47 1.47 3.55 -5.29
C ASN A 47 0.27 2.83 -4.70
N ALA A 48 -0.94 3.36 -4.87
CA ALA A 48 -2.17 2.65 -4.56
C ALA A 48 -2.25 1.34 -5.36
N TYR A 49 -2.09 1.40 -6.69
CA TYR A 49 -2.11 0.22 -7.54
C TYR A 49 -1.05 -0.82 -7.14
N CYS A 50 0.19 -0.39 -6.89
CA CYS A 50 1.26 -1.29 -6.43
C CYS A 50 0.92 -1.92 -5.08
N THR A 51 0.38 -1.16 -4.14
CA THR A 51 0.01 -1.68 -2.82
C THR A 51 -1.11 -2.71 -2.93
N ASN A 52 -2.09 -2.48 -3.80
CA ASN A 52 -3.16 -3.44 -4.08
C ASN A 52 -2.57 -4.75 -4.63
N LYS A 53 -1.57 -4.67 -5.53
CA LYS A 53 -0.89 -5.87 -6.06
C LYS A 53 -0.12 -6.62 -4.98
N ILE A 54 0.58 -5.93 -4.09
CA ILE A 54 1.27 -6.54 -2.94
C ILE A 54 0.24 -7.28 -2.05
N ALA A 55 -0.90 -6.64 -1.77
CA ALA A 55 -1.96 -7.24 -0.96
C ALA A 55 -2.54 -8.50 -1.63
N GLU A 56 -2.88 -8.42 -2.92
CA GLU A 56 -3.41 -9.53 -3.72
C GLU A 56 -2.45 -10.75 -3.71
N GLU A 57 -1.17 -10.53 -4.03
CA GLU A 57 -0.16 -11.58 -4.09
C GLU A 57 0.11 -12.25 -2.73
N ASN A 58 -0.07 -11.51 -1.64
CA ASN A 58 0.11 -11.99 -0.27
C ASN A 58 -1.20 -12.45 0.39
N ARG A 59 -2.28 -12.59 -0.39
CA ARG A 59 -3.62 -13.04 0.06
C ARG A 59 -4.16 -12.20 1.23
N MET A 60 -3.81 -10.92 1.25
CA MET A 60 -4.37 -9.97 2.21
C MET A 60 -5.77 -9.57 1.75
N LYS A 61 -6.65 -9.30 2.71
CA LYS A 61 -8.01 -8.81 2.44
C LYS A 61 -8.06 -7.31 2.71
N ASP A 62 -8.64 -6.57 1.77
CA ASP A 62 -9.08 -5.19 2.02
C ASP A 62 -10.10 -5.24 3.16
N LEU A 63 -9.94 -4.35 4.14
CA LEU A 63 -10.83 -4.25 5.27
C LEU A 63 -12.05 -3.39 4.94
N GLU A 64 -11.99 -2.52 3.92
CA GLU A 64 -13.04 -1.58 3.55
C GLU A 64 -13.49 -0.68 4.72
N VAL A 65 -12.61 -0.47 5.71
CA VAL A 65 -12.87 0.34 6.90
C VAL A 65 -12.24 1.71 6.74
N ASN A 66 -13.02 2.77 7.00
CA ASN A 66 -12.60 4.18 7.08
C ASN A 66 -11.70 4.61 5.89
N PRO A 67 -12.29 5.07 4.78
CA PRO A 67 -11.53 5.41 3.56
C PRO A 67 -10.67 6.67 3.69
N SER A 68 -10.61 7.27 4.88
CA SER A 68 -9.86 8.49 5.17
C SER A 68 -9.25 8.48 6.56
N TRP A 69 -8.19 9.26 6.73
CA TRP A 69 -7.59 9.55 8.02
C TRP A 69 -7.60 11.06 8.29
N HIS A 70 -7.55 11.40 9.58
CA HIS A 70 -7.69 12.77 10.05
C HIS A 70 -6.56 13.14 11.00
N PHE A 71 -6.15 14.41 10.97
CA PHE A 71 -5.18 14.99 11.89
C PHE A 71 -5.85 16.13 12.65
N PHE A 72 -5.97 16.01 13.98
CA PHE A 72 -6.73 16.95 14.82
C PHE A 72 -8.18 17.23 14.37
N GLY A 73 -8.83 16.26 13.71
CA GLY A 73 -10.19 16.39 13.19
C GLY A 73 -10.28 16.86 11.74
N ASP A 74 -9.19 17.36 11.17
CA ASP A 74 -9.13 17.77 9.77
C ASP A 74 -8.83 16.59 8.85
N PHE A 75 -9.47 16.55 7.68
CA PHE A 75 -9.19 15.56 6.65
C PHE A 75 -7.72 15.67 6.23
N ALA A 76 -6.97 14.60 6.41
CA ALA A 76 -5.54 14.57 6.14
C ALA A 76 -5.16 13.65 4.97
N GLY A 77 -6.09 12.80 4.52
CA GLY A 77 -5.96 12.05 3.27
C GLY A 77 -6.81 10.80 3.20
N ALA A 78 -6.68 10.07 2.09
CA ALA A 78 -7.32 8.78 1.87
C ALA A 78 -6.55 7.66 2.58
N LEU A 79 -7.25 6.59 2.94
CA LEU A 79 -6.70 5.40 3.61
C LEU A 79 -7.28 4.13 2.97
N THR A 80 -6.45 3.11 2.82
CA THR A 80 -6.88 1.75 2.50
C THR A 80 -6.08 0.77 3.36
N SER A 81 -6.77 -0.18 3.99
CA SER A 81 -6.18 -1.08 4.97
C SER A 81 -6.38 -2.54 4.57
N TYR A 82 -5.30 -3.32 4.69
CA TYR A 82 -5.25 -4.73 4.34
C TYR A 82 -4.86 -5.59 5.55
N LYS A 83 -5.40 -6.82 5.61
CA LYS A 83 -5.03 -7.79 6.64
C LYS A 83 -4.80 -9.19 6.10
N SER A 84 -3.71 -9.81 6.56
CA SER A 84 -3.49 -11.26 6.46
C SER A 84 -3.83 -11.89 7.80
N TRP A 85 -4.92 -12.65 7.87
CA TRP A 85 -5.34 -13.34 9.10
C TRP A 85 -4.43 -14.50 9.47
N SER A 86 -3.94 -15.25 8.48
CA SER A 86 -3.06 -16.41 8.72
C SER A 86 -1.69 -16.01 9.26
N LYS A 87 -1.15 -14.87 8.82
CA LYS A 87 0.13 -14.35 9.30
C LYS A 87 -0.01 -13.32 10.44
N ASN A 88 -1.22 -12.84 10.72
CA ASN A 88 -1.50 -11.72 11.60
C ASN A 88 -0.63 -10.49 11.27
N ILE A 89 -0.72 -10.08 10.00
CA ILE A 89 -0.03 -8.91 9.43
C ILE A 89 -1.06 -7.90 8.95
N THR A 90 -0.83 -6.61 9.19
CA THR A 90 -1.60 -5.52 8.59
C THR A 90 -0.74 -4.64 7.69
N MET A 91 -1.34 -4.09 6.65
CA MET A 91 -0.69 -3.16 5.73
C MET A 91 -1.65 -2.02 5.41
N ASP A 92 -1.20 -0.79 5.58
CA ASP A 92 -1.97 0.41 5.30
C ASP A 92 -1.34 1.17 4.13
N PHE A 93 -2.15 1.67 3.21
CA PHE A 93 -1.78 2.71 2.26
C PHE A 93 -2.54 3.98 2.58
N LEU A 94 -1.87 5.12 2.72
CA LEU A 94 -2.53 6.41 2.86
C LEU A 94 -1.91 7.50 2.00
N THR A 95 -2.73 8.48 1.63
CA THR A 95 -2.24 9.74 1.06
C THR A 95 -2.04 10.77 2.16
N VAL A 96 -1.08 11.67 2.03
CA VAL A 96 -0.88 12.81 2.92
C VAL A 96 -1.10 14.08 2.12
N ARG A 97 -2.00 14.93 2.64
CA ARG A 97 -2.30 16.25 2.09
C ARG A 97 -1.45 17.34 2.73
#